data_AF-A0A1B2J8T2-F1
#
_entry.id   AF-A0A1B2J8T2-F1
#
_cell.length_a   1.000
_cell.length_b   1.000
_cell.length_c   1.000
_cell.angle_alpha   90.00
_cell.angle_beta   90.00
_cell.angle_gamma   90.00
#
_symmetry.space_group_name_H-M   'P 1'
#
loop_
_entity.id
_entity.type
_entity.pdbx_description
1 polymer ?
#
loop_
_entity_poly.entity_id
_entity_poly.type
_entity_poly.pdbx_seq_one_letter_code
_entity_poly.pdbx_strand_id
1 'polypeptide(L)'
;MATEEQLKRRRERFSKESSKPSSYGLVSRGDDLRLKDEKERKKLFSHIKKLCGEKSPPKDEILLGLRKLREAILDKQTVDNEANEIYVFSIQEAVKFGHYQTYLPLLLNVLKALKLDNDQLGQFSSYLVLHLTHFNQEYQKAIRVYFDYRDQLTINSYGRQQLNHSFELARLLILQRYDQWFRYYHECQHNPKLSIELLFLKMGYHQVVSHAVTIFNRSYFILPAQYLQDYFQADLNEVIKDTSWRVQNDSIVIRERNRQ
;
A
#
# COMPACT_ATOMS: atom_id res chain seq x y z
N MET A 1 -44.55 23.58 -17.12
CA MET A 1 -43.97 23.44 -18.47
C MET A 1 -42.81 24.42 -18.57
N ALA A 2 -41.64 24.00 -19.06
CA ALA A 2 -40.49 24.88 -19.19
C ALA A 2 -40.77 25.95 -20.24
N THR A 3 -40.37 27.21 -19.99
CA THR A 3 -40.64 28.31 -20.92
C THR A 3 -39.75 28.20 -22.17
N GLU A 4 -40.22 28.73 -23.29
CA GLU A 4 -39.54 28.67 -24.59
C GLU A 4 -38.13 29.26 -24.54
N GLU A 5 -37.94 30.26 -23.67
CA GLU A 5 -36.65 30.88 -23.37
C GLU A 5 -35.69 29.94 -22.63
N GLN A 6 -36.20 29.09 -21.73
CA GLN A 6 -35.41 28.06 -21.04
C GLN A 6 -34.98 26.96 -22.01
N LEU A 7 -35.82 26.61 -22.99
CA LEU A 7 -35.50 25.64 -24.04
C LEU A 7 -34.45 26.21 -25.00
N LYS A 8 -34.54 27.50 -25.35
CA LYS A 8 -33.56 28.20 -26.20
C LYS A 8 -32.19 28.31 -25.52
N ARG A 9 -32.14 28.70 -24.25
CA ARG A 9 -30.90 28.71 -23.44
C ARG A 9 -30.29 27.31 -23.25
N ARG A 10 -31.09 26.25 -23.27
CA ARG A 10 -30.59 24.87 -23.27
C ARG A 10 -29.97 24.53 -24.62
N ARG A 11 -30.64 24.81 -25.74
CA ARG A 11 -30.11 24.57 -27.09
C ARG A 11 -28.79 25.32 -27.32
N GLU A 12 -28.68 26.57 -26.88
CA GLU A 12 -27.46 27.37 -27.00
C GLU A 12 -26.29 26.86 -26.14
N ARG A 13 -26.58 26.23 -24.99
CA ARG A 13 -25.56 25.55 -24.18
C ARG A 13 -25.01 24.30 -24.86
N PHE A 14 -25.82 23.58 -25.63
CA PHE A 14 -25.44 22.35 -26.32
C PHE A 14 -25.02 22.56 -27.78
N SER A 15 -25.24 23.75 -28.35
CA SER A 15 -24.86 24.08 -29.74
C SER A 15 -23.47 24.71 -29.86
N LYS A 16 -22.80 25.04 -28.76
CA LYS A 16 -21.38 25.39 -28.81
C LYS A 16 -20.61 24.11 -29.13
N GLU A 17 -20.02 24.05 -30.32
CA GLU A 17 -19.02 23.05 -30.68
C GLU A 17 -18.04 22.93 -29.51
N SER A 18 -17.97 21.73 -28.94
CA SER A 18 -17.04 21.43 -27.87
C SER A 18 -15.64 21.57 -28.45
N SER A 19 -14.99 22.69 -28.16
CA SER A 19 -13.53 22.74 -28.15
C SER A 19 -13.06 21.48 -27.44
N LYS A 20 -12.28 20.63 -28.12
CA LYS A 20 -11.83 19.34 -27.58
C LYS A 20 -11.48 19.53 -26.10
N PRO A 21 -12.14 18.80 -25.17
CA PRO A 21 -11.93 19.03 -23.76
C PRO A 21 -10.44 18.88 -23.46
N SER A 22 -9.87 19.88 -22.78
CA SER A 22 -8.45 19.91 -22.38
C SER A 22 -8.05 18.72 -21.50
N SER A 23 -9.02 17.95 -20.99
CA SER A 23 -8.77 16.79 -20.16
C SER A 23 -9.84 15.72 -20.37
N TYR A 24 -9.42 14.45 -20.43
CA TYR A 24 -10.32 13.29 -20.47
C TYR A 24 -11.11 13.17 -19.15
N GLY A 25 -12.41 12.88 -19.28
CA GLY A 25 -13.36 12.80 -18.17
C GLY A 25 -13.32 11.46 -17.43
N LEU A 26 -14.04 11.39 -16.30
CA LEU A 26 -14.21 10.17 -15.50
C LEU A 26 -15.69 9.73 -15.53
N VAL A 27 -15.95 8.48 -15.93
CA VAL A 27 -17.29 7.86 -15.86
C VAL A 27 -17.82 7.87 -14.44
N SER A 28 -16.94 7.68 -13.47
CA SER A 28 -17.29 7.74 -12.04
C SER A 28 -17.81 9.11 -11.58
N ARG A 29 -17.67 10.15 -12.41
CA ARG A 29 -18.21 11.50 -12.18
C ARG A 29 -19.38 11.85 -13.11
N GLY A 30 -19.82 10.91 -13.95
CA GLY A 30 -20.88 11.14 -14.94
C GLY A 30 -20.40 11.78 -16.24
N ASP A 31 -19.08 11.89 -16.46
CA ASP A 31 -18.52 12.40 -17.71
C ASP A 31 -18.37 11.26 -18.74
N ASP A 32 -19.09 11.30 -19.87
CA ASP A 32 -18.92 10.32 -20.97
C ASP A 32 -17.78 10.70 -21.96
N LEU A 33 -16.94 11.66 -21.57
CA LEU A 33 -15.75 12.10 -22.33
C LEU A 33 -14.55 11.17 -22.08
N ARG A 34 -14.77 9.87 -22.20
CA ARG A 34 -13.74 8.85 -21.98
C ARG A 34 -12.64 8.88 -23.03
N LEU A 35 -11.47 8.42 -22.61
CA LEU A 35 -10.31 8.21 -23.46
C LEU A 35 -10.49 6.94 -24.33
N LYS A 36 -11.31 7.03 -25.37
CA LYS A 36 -11.65 5.89 -26.26
C LYS A 36 -10.54 5.57 -27.26
N ASP A 37 -9.76 6.58 -27.67
CA ASP A 37 -8.69 6.42 -28.66
C ASP A 37 -7.47 5.68 -28.08
N GLU A 38 -7.06 4.58 -28.73
CA GLU A 38 -5.94 3.74 -28.29
C GLU A 38 -4.59 4.47 -28.37
N LYS A 39 -4.37 5.29 -29.40
CA LYS A 39 -3.13 6.06 -29.55
C LYS A 39 -3.00 7.08 -28.42
N GLU A 40 -4.09 7.73 -28.05
CA GLU A 40 -4.11 8.67 -26.92
C GLU A 40 -3.97 7.96 -25.56
N ARG A 41 -4.54 6.76 -25.38
CA ARG A 41 -4.26 5.92 -24.18
C ARG A 41 -2.78 5.60 -24.06
N LYS A 42 -2.17 5.12 -25.14
CA LYS A 42 -0.73 4.80 -25.17
C LYS A 42 0.13 6.03 -24.86
N LYS A 43 -0.19 7.19 -25.44
CA LYS A 43 0.49 8.46 -25.11
C LYS A 43 0.39 8.82 -23.64
N LEU A 44 -0.82 8.77 -23.06
CA LEU A 44 -1.04 9.06 -21.65
C LEU A 44 -0.26 8.07 -20.76
N PHE A 45 -0.29 6.78 -21.09
CA PHE A 45 0.44 5.76 -20.33
C PHE A 45 1.95 5.97 -20.38
N SER A 46 2.51 6.26 -21.55
CA SER A 46 3.93 6.62 -21.70
C SER A 46 4.29 7.88 -20.92
N HIS A 47 3.43 8.90 -20.93
CA HIS A 47 3.63 10.13 -20.16
C HIS A 47 3.68 9.84 -18.66
N ILE A 48 2.73 9.05 -18.14
CA ILE A 48 2.71 8.64 -16.73
C ILE A 48 3.98 7.86 -16.36
N LYS A 49 4.41 6.90 -17.20
CA LYS A 49 5.67 6.16 -16.98
C LYS A 49 6.87 7.09 -16.85
N LYS A 50 6.90 8.18 -17.62
CA LYS A 50 7.95 9.21 -17.53
C LYS A 50 7.87 9.96 -16.19
N LEU A 51 6.68 10.40 -15.77
CA LEU A 51 6.48 11.09 -14.49
C LEU A 51 6.90 10.22 -13.29
N CYS A 52 6.61 8.91 -13.33
CA CYS A 52 7.04 7.97 -12.30
C CYS A 52 8.58 7.88 -12.16
N GLY A 53 9.33 8.18 -13.22
CA GLY A 53 10.80 8.15 -13.22
C GLY A 53 11.45 9.43 -12.67
N GLU A 54 10.67 10.45 -12.33
CA GLU A 54 11.19 11.71 -11.80
C GLU A 54 11.69 11.56 -10.36
N LYS A 55 12.64 12.42 -9.94
CA LYS A 55 13.17 12.41 -8.57
C LYS A 55 12.09 12.70 -7.52
N SER A 56 11.08 13.49 -7.88
CA SER A 56 9.92 13.80 -7.05
C SER A 56 8.65 13.64 -7.89
N PRO A 57 8.13 12.41 -8.05
CA PRO A 57 6.98 12.15 -8.91
C PRO A 57 5.73 12.88 -8.43
N PRO A 58 4.95 13.54 -9.30
CA PRO A 58 3.68 14.17 -8.95
C PRO A 58 2.61 13.11 -8.70
N LYS A 59 2.58 12.56 -7.47
CA LYS A 59 1.77 11.38 -7.09
C LYS A 59 0.30 11.50 -7.47
N ASP A 60 -0.33 12.65 -7.19
CA ASP A 60 -1.76 12.84 -7.45
C ASP A 60 -2.08 12.86 -8.94
N GLU A 61 -1.21 13.47 -9.75
CA GLU A 61 -1.34 13.48 -11.21
C GLU A 61 -1.19 12.08 -11.79
N ILE A 62 -0.19 11.32 -11.31
CA ILE A 62 0.04 9.93 -11.71
C ILE A 62 -1.17 9.07 -11.35
N LEU A 63 -1.65 9.13 -10.11
CA LEU A 63 -2.80 8.35 -9.65
C LEU A 63 -4.09 8.68 -10.41
N LEU A 64 -4.31 9.97 -10.72
CA LEU A 64 -5.43 10.43 -11.52
C LEU A 64 -5.31 9.94 -12.98
N GLY A 65 -4.12 10.05 -13.58
CA GLY A 65 -3.85 9.57 -14.93
C GLY A 65 -4.10 8.06 -15.06
N LEU A 66 -3.61 7.27 -14.09
CA LEU A 66 -3.84 5.84 -14.02
C LEU A 66 -5.32 5.50 -13.82
N ARG A 67 -6.06 6.30 -13.03
CA ARG A 67 -7.52 6.15 -12.92
C ARG A 67 -8.21 6.39 -14.26
N LYS A 68 -7.85 7.45 -14.99
CA LYS A 68 -8.40 7.74 -16.34
C LYS A 68 -8.15 6.58 -17.30
N LEU A 69 -6.95 6.00 -17.27
CA LEU A 69 -6.61 4.82 -18.08
C LEU A 69 -7.46 3.59 -17.71
N ARG A 70 -7.63 3.31 -16.41
CA ARG A 70 -8.48 2.20 -15.95
C ARG A 70 -9.93 2.39 -16.37
N GLU A 71 -10.49 3.60 -16.24
CA GLU A 71 -11.87 3.88 -16.65
C GLU A 71 -12.05 3.78 -18.18
N ALA A 72 -11.01 4.11 -18.95
CA ALA A 72 -11.03 3.99 -20.41
C ALA A 72 -11.09 2.55 -20.92
N ILE A 73 -10.60 1.58 -20.14
CA ILE A 73 -10.58 0.16 -20.50
C ILE A 73 -11.74 -0.63 -19.88
N LEU A 74 -12.62 -0.01 -19.09
CA LEU A 74 -13.78 -0.69 -18.47
C LEU A 74 -14.78 -1.24 -19.50
N ASP A 75 -14.93 -0.58 -20.66
CA ASP A 75 -15.87 -1.01 -21.71
C ASP A 75 -15.35 -2.18 -22.55
N LYS A 76 -14.08 -2.56 -22.39
CA LYS A 76 -13.55 -3.71 -23.12
C LYS A 76 -14.17 -4.99 -22.57
N GLN A 77 -14.90 -5.72 -23.42
CA GLN A 77 -15.53 -7.00 -23.07
C GLN A 77 -14.52 -8.08 -22.65
N THR A 78 -13.25 -7.93 -23.03
CA THR A 78 -12.16 -8.85 -22.71
C THR A 78 -10.96 -8.08 -22.18
N VAL A 79 -10.33 -8.60 -21.12
CA VAL A 79 -9.05 -8.07 -20.64
C VAL A 79 -7.97 -8.48 -21.64
N ASP A 80 -7.46 -7.50 -22.37
CA ASP A 80 -6.34 -7.66 -23.30
C ASP A 80 -5.00 -7.34 -22.62
N ASN A 81 -3.89 -7.52 -23.36
CA ASN A 81 -2.55 -7.24 -22.84
C ASN A 81 -2.39 -5.79 -22.36
N GLU A 82 -3.02 -4.83 -23.06
CA GLU A 82 -3.02 -3.41 -22.66
C GLU A 82 -3.68 -3.22 -21.30
N ALA A 83 -4.85 -3.82 -21.08
CA ALA A 83 -5.56 -3.75 -19.82
C ALA A 83 -4.76 -4.37 -18.66
N ASN A 84 -4.16 -5.54 -18.88
CA ASN A 84 -3.28 -6.19 -17.90
C ASN A 84 -2.12 -5.29 -17.48
N GLU A 85 -1.40 -4.72 -18.45
CA GLU A 85 -0.29 -3.81 -18.17
C GLU A 85 -0.72 -2.58 -17.36
N ILE A 86 -1.87 -1.97 -17.69
CA ILE A 86 -2.40 -0.82 -16.97
C ILE A 86 -2.73 -1.18 -15.52
N TYR A 87 -3.36 -2.34 -15.28
CA TYR A 87 -3.70 -2.78 -13.92
C TYR A 87 -2.48 -3.12 -13.09
N VAL A 88 -1.54 -3.89 -13.65
CA VAL A 88 -0.27 -4.26 -12.99
C VAL A 88 0.51 -3.02 -12.60
N PHE A 89 0.71 -2.09 -13.56
CA PHE A 89 1.43 -0.85 -13.31
C PHE A 89 0.70 0.04 -12.30
N SER A 90 -0.64 0.10 -12.38
CA SER A 90 -1.46 0.85 -11.42
C SER A 90 -1.28 0.37 -9.98
N ILE A 91 -1.21 -0.94 -9.76
CA ILE A 91 -0.99 -1.53 -8.44
C ILE A 91 0.42 -1.16 -7.94
N GLN A 92 1.44 -1.40 -8.76
CA GLN A 92 2.84 -1.17 -8.39
C GLN A 92 3.09 0.28 -7.97
N GLU A 93 2.59 1.24 -8.74
CA GLU A 93 2.77 2.66 -8.41
C GLU A 93 1.92 3.09 -7.21
N ALA A 94 0.68 2.60 -7.09
CA ALA A 94 -0.14 2.92 -5.92
C ALA A 94 0.44 2.36 -4.62
N VAL A 95 1.08 1.17 -4.65
CA VAL A 95 1.80 0.60 -3.50
C VAL A 95 3.04 1.43 -3.16
N LYS A 96 3.87 1.79 -4.14
CA LYS A 96 5.02 2.68 -3.94
C LYS A 96 4.64 4.01 -3.29
N PHE A 97 3.47 4.54 -3.62
CA PHE A 97 2.95 5.77 -3.02
C PHE A 97 2.24 5.57 -1.68
N GLY A 98 2.01 4.32 -1.24
CA GLY A 98 1.27 4.00 -0.02
C GLY A 98 -0.23 4.29 -0.10
N HIS A 99 -0.78 4.43 -1.31
CA HIS A 99 -2.16 4.86 -1.52
C HIS A 99 -3.13 3.67 -1.48
N TYR A 100 -3.44 3.19 -0.27
CA TYR A 100 -4.21 1.96 -0.03
C TYR A 100 -5.63 1.99 -0.60
N GLN A 101 -6.26 3.16 -0.67
CA GLN A 101 -7.57 3.34 -1.27
C GLN A 101 -7.57 3.01 -2.77
N THR A 102 -6.39 3.02 -3.42
CA THR A 102 -6.22 2.63 -4.82
C THR A 102 -5.71 1.21 -4.93
N TYR A 103 -4.59 0.86 -4.28
CA TYR A 103 -3.98 -0.45 -4.51
C TYR A 103 -4.81 -1.61 -3.97
N LEU A 104 -5.48 -1.47 -2.82
CA LEU A 104 -6.18 -2.58 -2.17
C LEU A 104 -7.34 -3.13 -3.02
N PRO A 105 -8.30 -2.30 -3.49
CA PRO A 105 -9.36 -2.81 -4.36
C PRO A 105 -8.81 -3.37 -5.68
N LEU A 106 -7.73 -2.78 -6.23
CA LEU A 106 -7.09 -3.29 -7.43
C LEU A 106 -6.45 -4.66 -7.20
N LEU A 107 -5.67 -4.84 -6.12
CA LEU A 107 -5.07 -6.12 -5.74
C LEU A 107 -6.13 -7.21 -5.63
N LEU A 108 -7.21 -6.95 -4.89
CA LEU A 108 -8.29 -7.92 -4.68
C LEU A 108 -8.99 -8.32 -5.99
N ASN A 109 -9.17 -7.38 -6.91
CA ASN A 109 -9.78 -7.67 -8.21
C ASN A 109 -8.81 -8.41 -9.13
N VAL A 110 -7.56 -7.96 -9.22
CA VAL A 110 -6.54 -8.52 -10.10
C VAL A 110 -6.18 -9.94 -9.71
N LEU A 111 -5.96 -10.20 -8.42
CA LEU A 111 -5.65 -11.54 -7.91
C LEU A 111 -6.78 -12.56 -8.11
N LYS A 112 -8.02 -12.11 -8.35
CA LYS A 112 -9.18 -12.97 -8.61
C LYS A 112 -9.47 -13.15 -10.09
N ALA A 113 -9.26 -12.10 -10.89
CA ALA A 113 -9.79 -12.02 -12.25
C ALA A 113 -8.72 -12.17 -13.34
N LEU A 114 -7.45 -11.87 -13.05
CA LEU A 114 -6.39 -11.85 -14.05
C LEU A 114 -5.51 -13.10 -13.97
N LYS A 115 -5.08 -13.58 -15.13
CA LYS A 115 -4.00 -14.57 -15.23
C LYS A 115 -2.67 -13.84 -15.08
N LEU A 116 -2.10 -13.94 -13.89
CA LEU A 116 -0.79 -13.40 -13.55
C LEU A 116 0.29 -14.43 -13.82
N ASP A 117 1.48 -13.97 -14.19
CA ASP A 117 2.67 -14.83 -14.12
C ASP A 117 3.09 -15.08 -12.67
N ASN A 118 4.05 -15.99 -12.45
CA ASN A 118 4.49 -16.37 -11.11
C ASN A 118 5.02 -15.16 -10.31
N ASP A 119 5.73 -14.24 -10.96
CA ASP A 119 6.38 -13.13 -10.27
C ASP A 119 5.36 -12.05 -9.90
N GLN A 120 4.42 -11.74 -10.80
CA GLN A 120 3.29 -10.86 -10.52
C GLN A 120 2.38 -11.42 -9.43
N LEU A 121 2.05 -12.71 -9.50
CA LEU A 121 1.20 -13.37 -8.51
C LEU A 121 1.88 -13.36 -7.13
N GLY A 122 3.17 -13.69 -7.08
CA GLY A 122 3.97 -13.63 -5.86
C GLY A 122 4.04 -12.22 -5.29
N GLN A 123 4.42 -11.24 -6.10
CA GLN A 123 4.49 -9.84 -5.68
C GLN A 123 3.16 -9.30 -5.13
N PHE A 124 2.04 -9.53 -5.82
CA PHE A 124 0.74 -8.98 -5.42
C PHE A 124 0.15 -9.70 -4.22
N SER A 125 0.34 -11.02 -4.12
CA SER A 125 -0.04 -11.76 -2.91
C SER A 125 0.82 -11.34 -1.71
N SER A 126 2.13 -11.08 -1.88
CA SER A 126 2.98 -10.50 -0.83
C SER A 126 2.44 -9.17 -0.32
N TYR A 127 2.05 -8.25 -1.21
CA TYR A 127 1.48 -6.97 -0.82
C TYR A 127 0.20 -7.14 0.00
N LEU A 128 -0.67 -8.08 -0.39
CA LEU A 128 -1.90 -8.36 0.35
C LEU A 128 -1.60 -8.97 1.73
N VAL A 129 -0.65 -9.91 1.83
CA VAL A 129 -0.23 -10.50 3.12
C VAL A 129 0.32 -9.42 4.05
N LEU A 130 1.23 -8.57 3.56
CA LEU A 130 1.80 -7.49 4.36
C LEU A 130 0.76 -6.45 4.78
N HIS A 131 -0.16 -6.08 3.88
CA HIS A 131 -1.25 -5.17 4.21
C HIS A 131 -2.17 -5.76 5.30
N LEU A 132 -2.61 -7.01 5.13
CA LEU A 132 -3.50 -7.66 6.09
C LEU A 132 -2.85 -7.80 7.47
N THR A 133 -1.54 -8.04 7.52
CA THR A 133 -0.82 -8.21 8.79
C THR A 133 -0.46 -6.90 9.47
N HIS A 134 0.11 -5.94 8.74
CA HIS A 134 0.67 -4.72 9.34
C HIS A 134 -0.32 -3.56 9.37
N PHE A 135 -1.32 -3.52 8.48
CA PHE A 135 -2.32 -2.45 8.50
C PHE A 135 -3.62 -2.89 9.15
N ASN A 136 -4.18 -4.03 8.72
CA ASN A 136 -5.49 -4.49 9.21
C ASN A 136 -5.42 -5.36 10.47
N GLN A 137 -4.25 -5.94 10.79
CA GLN A 137 -4.07 -6.96 11.85
C GLN A 137 -4.96 -8.21 11.69
N GLU A 138 -5.33 -8.55 10.47
CA GLU A 138 -6.17 -9.71 10.13
C GLU A 138 -5.31 -10.96 9.86
N TYR A 139 -4.58 -11.42 10.89
CA TYR A 139 -3.58 -12.49 10.76
C TYR A 139 -4.13 -13.79 10.15
N GLN A 140 -5.34 -14.20 10.53
CA GLN A 140 -5.96 -15.40 9.98
C GLN A 140 -6.22 -15.28 8.48
N LYS A 141 -6.66 -14.12 8.01
CA LYS A 141 -6.87 -13.88 6.57
C LYS A 141 -5.54 -13.83 5.83
N ALA A 142 -4.51 -13.23 6.42
CA ALA A 142 -3.17 -13.21 5.83
C ALA A 142 -2.59 -14.63 5.67
N ILE A 143 -2.75 -15.50 6.67
CA ILE A 143 -2.35 -16.92 6.59
C ILE A 143 -3.09 -17.62 5.46
N ARG A 144 -4.42 -17.43 5.35
CA ARG A 144 -5.21 -18.02 4.27
C ARG A 144 -4.72 -17.55 2.90
N VAL A 145 -4.60 -16.23 2.70
CA VAL A 145 -4.08 -15.64 1.45
C VAL A 145 -2.71 -16.22 1.09
N TYR A 146 -1.80 -16.35 2.05
CA TYR A 146 -0.50 -16.95 1.81
C TYR A 146 -0.62 -18.37 1.24
N PHE A 147 -1.37 -19.25 1.89
CA PHE A 147 -1.51 -20.63 1.42
C PHE A 147 -2.30 -20.74 0.11
N ASP A 148 -3.33 -19.91 -0.09
CA ASP A 148 -4.14 -19.89 -1.32
C ASP A 148 -3.29 -19.60 -2.56
N TYR A 149 -2.29 -18.72 -2.46
CA TYR A 149 -1.44 -18.32 -3.60
C TYR A 149 -0.11 -19.06 -3.66
N ARG A 150 0.47 -19.48 -2.53
CA ARG A 150 1.77 -20.18 -2.49
C ARG A 150 1.77 -21.44 -3.33
N ASP A 151 0.70 -22.22 -3.28
CA ASP A 151 0.62 -23.50 -3.96
C ASP A 151 0.33 -23.36 -5.46
N GLN A 152 -0.07 -22.16 -5.91
CA GLN A 152 -0.17 -21.81 -7.33
C GLN A 152 1.19 -21.43 -7.94
N LEU A 153 2.18 -21.11 -7.09
CA LEU A 153 3.50 -20.66 -7.53
C LEU A 153 4.47 -21.82 -7.69
N THR A 154 5.27 -21.77 -8.75
CA THR A 154 6.37 -22.72 -8.99
C THR A 154 7.36 -22.67 -7.83
N ILE A 155 7.82 -23.83 -7.36
CA ILE A 155 8.63 -23.98 -6.13
C ILE A 155 9.86 -23.04 -6.10
N ASN A 156 10.54 -22.89 -7.23
CA ASN A 156 11.77 -22.09 -7.35
C ASN A 156 11.55 -20.72 -8.01
N SER A 157 10.30 -20.27 -8.16
CA SER A 157 10.02 -18.96 -8.76
C SER A 157 10.41 -17.83 -7.81
N TYR A 158 10.82 -16.69 -8.38
CA TYR A 158 11.11 -15.49 -7.63
C TYR A 158 9.85 -14.98 -6.90
N GLY A 159 8.68 -15.03 -7.54
CA GLY A 159 7.40 -14.74 -6.89
C GLY A 159 7.14 -15.58 -5.63
N ARG A 160 7.48 -16.88 -5.62
CA ARG A 160 7.33 -17.71 -4.42
C ARG A 160 8.28 -17.29 -3.30
N GLN A 161 9.51 -16.89 -3.64
CA GLN A 161 10.45 -16.36 -2.66
C GLN A 161 9.94 -15.07 -2.02
N GLN A 162 9.40 -14.15 -2.82
CA GLN A 162 8.78 -12.91 -2.33
C GLN A 162 7.61 -13.19 -1.39
N LEU A 163 6.72 -14.13 -1.74
CA LEU A 163 5.58 -14.50 -0.92
C LEU A 163 6.03 -15.15 0.40
N ASN A 164 6.97 -16.08 0.36
CA ASN A 164 7.53 -16.68 1.57
C ASN A 164 8.15 -15.61 2.49
N HIS A 165 8.93 -14.68 1.92
CA HIS A 165 9.54 -13.59 2.68
C HIS A 165 8.47 -12.73 3.38
N SER A 166 7.42 -12.33 2.67
CA SER A 166 6.31 -11.57 3.27
C SER A 166 5.58 -12.33 4.39
N PHE A 167 5.50 -13.66 4.28
CA PHE A 167 4.91 -14.50 5.30
C PHE A 167 5.82 -14.66 6.53
N GLU A 168 7.13 -14.72 6.36
CA GLU A 168 8.06 -14.71 7.50
C GLU A 168 7.91 -13.42 8.32
N LEU A 169 7.73 -12.26 7.67
CA LEU A 169 7.44 -11.00 8.36
C LEU A 169 6.11 -11.06 9.12
N ALA A 170 5.08 -11.66 8.52
CA ALA A 170 3.81 -11.92 9.19
C ALA A 170 3.98 -12.84 10.42
N ARG A 171 4.81 -13.89 10.31
CA ARG A 171 5.11 -14.82 11.40
C ARG A 171 5.78 -14.13 12.58
N LEU A 172 6.67 -13.16 12.35
CA LEU A 172 7.28 -12.39 13.44
C LEU A 172 6.21 -11.69 14.30
N LEU A 173 5.18 -11.11 13.68
CA LEU A 173 4.08 -10.48 14.40
C LEU A 173 3.19 -11.50 15.12
N ILE A 174 2.81 -12.58 14.43
CA ILE A 174 1.96 -13.64 14.99
C ILE A 174 2.61 -14.27 16.23
N LEU A 175 3.91 -14.51 16.17
CA LEU A 175 4.70 -15.12 17.25
C LEU A 175 5.24 -14.09 18.25
N GLN A 176 4.89 -12.81 18.10
CA GLN A 176 5.32 -11.69 18.96
C GLN A 176 6.86 -11.59 19.09
N ARG A 177 7.58 -11.90 18.02
CA ARG A 177 9.05 -11.82 17.93
C ARG A 177 9.47 -10.40 17.57
N TYR A 178 9.13 -9.45 18.44
CA TYR A 178 9.30 -8.02 18.14
C TYR A 178 10.76 -7.58 18.07
N ASP A 179 11.68 -8.23 18.78
CA ASP A 179 13.13 -7.98 18.66
C ASP A 179 13.61 -8.19 17.21
N GLN A 180 13.17 -9.28 16.58
CA GLN A 180 13.51 -9.59 15.20
C GLN A 180 12.80 -8.65 14.22
N TRP A 181 11.54 -8.30 14.53
CA TRP A 181 10.78 -7.35 13.74
C TRP A 181 11.42 -5.96 13.74
N PHE A 182 11.84 -5.44 14.89
CA PHE A 182 12.53 -4.15 15.00
C PHE A 182 13.88 -4.15 14.30
N ARG A 183 14.65 -5.23 14.42
CA ARG A 183 15.89 -5.39 13.64
C ARG A 183 15.64 -5.33 12.13
N TYR A 184 14.61 -6.04 11.67
CA TYR A 184 14.26 -6.03 10.25
C TYR A 184 13.71 -4.66 9.79
N TYR A 185 12.91 -4.00 10.63
CA TYR A 185 12.46 -2.63 10.38
C TYR A 185 13.63 -1.67 10.23
N HIS A 186 14.61 -1.74 11.13
CA HIS A 186 15.83 -0.94 11.10
C HIS A 186 16.64 -1.22 9.81
N GLU A 187 16.83 -2.49 9.44
CA GLU A 187 17.47 -2.86 8.17
C GLU A 187 16.76 -2.23 6.97
N CYS A 188 15.44 -2.28 6.94
CA CYS A 188 14.63 -1.70 5.87
C CYS A 188 14.81 -0.19 5.74
N GLN A 189 15.07 0.53 6.85
CA GLN A 189 15.33 1.98 6.81
C GLN A 189 16.63 2.33 6.06
N HIS A 190 17.59 1.41 6.04
CA HIS A 190 18.92 1.61 5.44
C HIS A 190 19.12 0.89 4.11
N ASN A 191 18.17 0.05 3.69
CA ASN A 191 18.24 -0.70 2.45
C ASN A 191 17.16 -0.25 1.45
N PRO A 192 17.51 0.52 0.41
CA PRO A 192 16.55 0.99 -0.60
C PRO A 192 15.80 -0.14 -1.33
N LYS A 193 16.38 -1.35 -1.40
CA LYS A 193 15.74 -2.51 -2.02
C LYS A 193 14.53 -3.02 -1.24
N LEU A 194 14.44 -2.68 0.05
CA LEU A 194 13.35 -3.08 0.96
C LEU A 194 12.34 -1.94 1.18
N SER A 195 12.30 -0.97 0.26
CA SER A 195 11.46 0.23 0.41
C SER A 195 9.96 -0.08 0.46
N ILE A 196 9.51 -1.16 -0.20
CA ILE A 196 8.11 -1.58 -0.18
C ILE A 196 7.77 -2.27 1.14
N GLU A 197 8.65 -3.15 1.63
CA GLU A 197 8.53 -3.76 2.96
C GLU A 197 8.51 -2.68 4.03
N LEU A 198 9.44 -1.72 3.98
CA LEU A 198 9.48 -0.58 4.89
C LEU A 198 8.13 0.16 4.92
N LEU A 199 7.49 0.35 3.77
CA LEU A 199 6.21 1.03 3.67
C LEU A 199 5.11 0.30 4.44
N PHE A 200 5.01 -1.03 4.30
CA PHE A 200 4.05 -1.82 5.06
C PHE A 200 4.40 -1.89 6.54
N LEU A 201 5.68 -2.03 6.89
CA LEU A 201 6.08 -2.07 8.30
C LEU A 201 5.80 -0.75 9.01
N LYS A 202 5.99 0.40 8.33
CA LYS A 202 5.60 1.72 8.86
C LYS A 202 4.11 1.81 9.17
N MET A 203 3.25 1.16 8.38
CA MET A 203 1.81 1.12 8.64
C MET A 203 1.46 0.39 9.96
N GLY A 204 2.25 -0.62 10.34
CA GLY A 204 2.05 -1.38 11.58
C GLY A 204 2.90 -0.93 12.77
N TYR A 205 3.87 -0.04 12.55
CA TYR A 205 4.89 0.31 13.55
C TYR A 205 4.30 0.71 14.92
N HIS A 206 3.34 1.63 14.93
CA HIS A 206 2.71 2.11 16.16
C HIS A 206 2.04 0.96 16.96
N GLN A 207 1.40 0.03 16.27
CA GLN A 207 0.71 -1.09 16.89
C GLN A 207 1.71 -2.07 17.52
N VAL A 208 2.81 -2.34 16.82
CA VAL A 208 3.90 -3.20 17.30
C VAL A 208 4.57 -2.59 18.52
N VAL A 209 4.92 -1.30 18.47
CA VAL A 209 5.52 -0.57 19.60
C VAL A 209 4.58 -0.57 20.80
N SER A 210 3.31 -0.22 20.61
CA SER A 210 2.32 -0.19 21.69
C SER A 210 2.16 -1.55 22.39
N HIS A 211 2.14 -2.65 21.62
CA HIS A 211 2.04 -3.97 22.19
C HIS A 211 3.33 -4.40 22.91
N ALA A 212 4.50 -4.13 22.33
CA ALA A 212 5.79 -4.39 22.97
C ALA A 212 5.90 -3.65 24.31
N VAL A 213 5.58 -2.34 24.33
CA VAL A 213 5.56 -1.53 25.56
C VAL A 213 4.60 -2.12 26.59
N THR A 214 3.42 -2.60 26.18
CA THR A 214 2.45 -3.26 27.07
C THR A 214 3.03 -4.52 27.71
N ILE A 215 3.80 -5.32 26.96
CA ILE A 215 4.48 -6.51 27.49
C ILE A 215 5.53 -6.09 28.53
N PHE A 216 6.38 -5.11 28.21
CA PHE A 216 7.39 -4.60 29.14
C PHE A 216 6.78 -4.05 30.44
N ASN A 217 5.67 -3.31 30.33
CA ASN A 217 4.89 -2.82 31.47
C ASN A 217 4.44 -3.95 32.40
N ARG A 218 4.15 -5.14 31.88
CA ARG A 218 3.70 -6.26 32.70
C ARG A 218 4.87 -7.02 33.34
N SER A 219 6.01 -7.06 32.67
CA SER A 219 7.11 -7.94 33.02
C SER A 219 8.22 -7.28 33.84
N TYR A 220 8.38 -5.95 33.77
CA TYR A 220 9.54 -5.28 34.34
C TYR A 220 9.18 -4.03 35.16
N PHE A 221 10.01 -3.75 36.17
CA PHE A 221 9.97 -2.50 36.94
C PHE A 221 11.01 -1.51 36.43
N ILE A 222 12.22 -1.99 36.17
CA ILE A 222 13.37 -1.19 35.73
C ILE A 222 14.18 -2.03 34.75
N LEU A 223 14.68 -1.43 33.67
CA LEU A 223 15.61 -2.05 32.72
C LEU A 223 16.75 -1.09 32.35
N PRO A 224 17.93 -1.60 31.95
CA PRO A 224 18.98 -0.76 31.39
C PRO A 224 18.51 -0.06 30.11
N ALA A 225 18.84 1.22 29.95
CA ALA A 225 18.46 2.00 28.76
C ALA A 225 19.06 1.40 27.48
N GLN A 226 20.32 0.96 27.54
CA GLN A 226 21.00 0.31 26.42
C GLN A 226 20.26 -0.94 25.94
N TYR A 227 19.76 -1.76 26.86
CA TYR A 227 19.01 -2.97 26.49
C TYR A 227 17.75 -2.64 25.67
N LEU A 228 17.00 -1.60 26.08
CA LEU A 228 15.80 -1.18 25.35
C LEU A 228 16.16 -0.54 24.01
N GLN A 229 17.25 0.22 23.94
CA GLN A 229 17.73 0.77 22.68
C GLN A 229 18.12 -0.32 21.69
N ASP A 230 18.82 -1.36 22.16
CA ASP A 230 19.17 -2.54 21.35
C ASP A 230 17.94 -3.36 20.98
N TYR A 231 16.91 -3.41 21.82
CA TYR A 231 15.67 -4.12 21.53
C TYR A 231 14.83 -3.43 20.46
N PHE A 232 14.58 -2.13 20.62
CA PHE A 232 13.72 -1.35 19.73
C PHE A 232 14.41 -0.91 18.44
N GLN A 233 15.76 -0.89 18.41
CA GLN A 233 16.56 -0.43 17.26
C GLN A 233 16.11 0.95 16.76
N ALA A 234 15.70 1.81 17.69
CA ALA A 234 15.10 3.11 17.44
C ALA A 234 15.54 4.11 18.52
N ASP A 235 15.27 5.39 18.29
CA ASP A 235 15.43 6.41 19.33
C ASP A 235 14.47 6.10 20.47
N LEU A 236 15.04 5.77 21.63
CA LEU A 236 14.27 5.40 22.81
C LEU A 236 13.37 6.54 23.28
N ASN A 237 13.76 7.80 23.07
CA ASN A 237 12.95 8.96 23.44
C ASN A 237 11.64 9.00 22.66
N GLU A 238 11.67 8.65 21.37
CA GLU A 238 10.47 8.56 20.54
C GLU A 238 9.60 7.36 20.94
N VAL A 239 10.22 6.22 21.27
CA VAL A 239 9.50 5.01 21.71
C VAL A 239 8.75 5.22 23.02
N ILE A 240 9.36 5.93 23.98
CA ILE A 240 8.79 6.11 25.32
C ILE A 240 7.93 7.37 25.46
N LYS A 241 7.90 8.24 24.44
CA LYS A 241 7.24 9.56 24.46
C LYS A 241 5.80 9.51 24.98
N ASP A 242 5.05 8.50 24.56
CA ASP A 242 3.64 8.32 24.91
C ASP A 242 3.44 7.28 26.03
N THR A 243 4.48 7.03 26.83
CA THR A 243 4.47 6.05 27.91
C THR A 243 4.71 6.71 29.28
N SER A 244 4.45 5.97 30.36
CA SER A 244 4.78 6.41 31.73
C SER A 244 6.25 6.19 32.11
N TRP A 245 7.09 5.73 31.18
CA TRP A 245 8.46 5.34 31.48
C TRP A 245 9.33 6.56 31.72
N ARG A 246 10.27 6.45 32.66
CA ARG A 246 11.17 7.56 33.02
C ARG A 246 12.62 7.15 32.88
N VAL A 247 13.42 8.02 32.27
CA VAL A 247 14.87 7.87 32.23
C VAL A 247 15.44 8.28 33.59
N GLN A 248 16.19 7.38 34.21
CA GLN A 248 16.92 7.63 35.45
C GLN A 248 18.34 7.08 35.31
N ASN A 249 19.31 7.98 35.15
CA ASN A 249 20.71 7.63 34.84
C ASN A 249 20.76 6.72 33.59
N ASP A 250 21.36 5.53 33.71
CA ASP A 250 21.49 4.54 32.63
C ASP A 250 20.33 3.52 32.60
N SER A 251 19.23 3.80 33.28
CA SER A 251 18.09 2.88 33.40
C SER A 251 16.76 3.57 33.07
N ILE A 252 15.80 2.76 32.64
CA ILE A 252 14.43 3.15 32.39
C ILE A 252 13.55 2.55 33.47
N VAL A 253 12.90 3.42 34.24
CA VAL A 253 11.88 3.04 35.22
C VAL A 253 10.57 2.86 34.47
N ILE A 254 10.11 1.62 34.40
CA ILE A 254 8.89 1.17 33.71
C ILE A 254 7.71 1.24 34.69
N ARG A 255 7.92 0.76 35.93
CA ARG A 255 6.92 0.76 37.01
C ARG A 255 7.55 1.08 38.35
N GLU A 256 6.80 1.80 39.17
CA GLU A 256 7.14 2.00 40.57
C GLU A 256 6.58 0.85 41.42
N ARG A 257 7.33 0.43 42.44
CA ARG A 257 6.82 -0.52 43.45
C ARG A 257 5.96 0.28 44.41
N ASN A 258 4.64 0.01 44.42
CA ASN A 258 3.79 0.47 45.51
C ASN A 258 4.28 -0.22 46.79
N ARG A 259 4.93 0.53 47.68
CA ARG A 259 5.16 0.09 49.06
C ARG A 259 3.81 0.15 49.76
N GLN A 260 3.18 -1.00 49.97
CA GLN A 260 2.14 -1.18 50.98
C GLN A 260 2.81 -1.44 52.32
#